data_AF-A0A260ZKK2-F1
#
_entry.id   AF-A0A260ZKK2-F1
#
_cell.length_a   1.000
_cell.length_b   1.000
_cell.length_c   1.000
_cell.angle_alpha   90.00
_cell.angle_beta   90.00
_cell.angle_gamma   90.00
#
_symmetry.space_group_name_H-M   'P 1'
#
loop_
_entity.id
_entity.type
_entity.pdbx_description
1 polymer ?
#
loop_
_entity_poly.entity_id
_entity_poly.type
_entity_poly.pdbx_seq_one_letter_code
_entity_poly.pdbx_strand_id
1 'polypeptide(L)'
;MRHPIVSALILVIWTSTWQNVNGEGLLAFSYQKNNSEIKDSPLKLIHNELSILSRVTNAIALEAASLKKSVKIRDVITEILEVNSGNFSDIVGLDPDSLTKTLDGIQRIRQKIQESLAQTNEKMTKQKLFDMASLNDLLVFTNDNYEDENRVHSDEIMKNARGNTSIILICDTKLVESMSRFGEFLNGVSKGNTIDLGIISTIQNSRSDIQKCLKRITGYSDAIAQTKLELSLIGSMSDVIDVIKDMKEKDIINKLPSDLRIFQSMFSLILNAVKSYEKNSSGNLLNSTINLLKNVLNREESHHHHHHYYLTAGFPEIEDMSSVMNDLKSDWFREKISKGKSIEELENALAPFAHFAGKIKNVHQSWSLFQKSFTKADEFLTTISRGMDVIEKYDFSRDEETYFRDFQSGITSCLSFFKYDYDEGLEESFRNDYELLAAYVESVDSLEEWSQRMNDMLSPAFDSNQDKRKKECKRYKRRDKGSDQL
;
A
#
# COMPACT_ATOMS: atom_id res chain seq x y z
N MET A 1 -13.43 -17.00 14.46
CA MET A 1 -13.02 -16.45 15.78
C MET A 1 -11.63 -15.82 15.71
N ARG A 2 -11.51 -14.49 15.68
CA ARG A 2 -10.21 -13.78 15.70
C ARG A 2 -9.87 -13.36 17.13
N HIS A 3 -9.19 -14.21 17.89
CA HIS A 3 -8.66 -13.80 19.19
C HIS A 3 -7.47 -12.83 18.94
N PRO A 4 -7.53 -11.57 19.40
CA PRO A 4 -6.57 -10.51 19.00
C PRO A 4 -5.10 -10.88 19.23
N ILE A 5 -4.84 -11.65 20.29
CA ILE A 5 -3.49 -12.07 20.67
C ILE A 5 -3.00 -13.26 19.87
N VAL A 6 -3.90 -14.13 19.43
CA VAL A 6 -3.52 -15.23 18.55
C VAL A 6 -3.04 -14.66 17.22
N SER A 7 -3.75 -13.68 16.66
CA SER A 7 -3.34 -12.99 15.45
C SER A 7 -2.02 -12.22 15.64
N ALA A 8 -1.84 -11.52 16.77
CA ALA A 8 -0.61 -10.77 17.05
C ALA A 8 0.60 -11.68 17.32
N LEU A 9 0.43 -12.79 18.04
CA LEU A 9 1.49 -13.76 18.31
C LEU A 9 1.87 -14.55 17.07
N ILE A 10 0.89 -14.91 16.22
CA ILE A 10 1.16 -15.49 14.89
C ILE A 10 1.95 -14.48 14.05
N LEU A 11 1.60 -13.19 14.03
CA LEU A 11 2.36 -12.15 13.33
C LEU A 11 3.80 -11.98 13.87
N VAL A 12 4.00 -12.00 15.19
CA VAL A 12 5.33 -11.90 15.83
C VAL A 12 6.18 -13.15 15.54
N ILE A 13 5.60 -14.35 15.60
CA ILE A 13 6.27 -15.61 15.23
C ILE A 13 6.57 -15.63 13.72
N TRP A 14 5.63 -15.22 12.88
CA TRP A 14 5.72 -15.25 11.43
C TRP A 14 6.78 -14.29 10.88
N THR A 15 6.84 -13.05 11.40
CA THR A 15 7.89 -12.08 11.06
C THR A 15 9.28 -12.52 11.54
N SER A 16 9.36 -13.31 12.62
CA SER A 16 10.64 -13.85 13.12
C SER A 16 11.22 -14.98 12.27
N THR A 17 10.37 -15.71 11.52
CA THR A 17 10.79 -16.76 10.56
C THR A 17 11.19 -16.22 9.18
N TRP A 18 10.76 -15.02 8.81
CA TRP A 18 11.01 -14.42 7.49
C TRP A 18 12.42 -13.82 7.35
N GLN A 19 13.08 -13.47 8.46
CA GLN A 19 14.44 -12.89 8.45
C GLN A 19 15.56 -13.90 8.18
N ASN A 20 15.29 -15.21 8.18
CA ASN A 20 16.30 -16.23 7.90
C ASN A 20 16.53 -16.52 6.40
N VAL A 21 15.83 -15.83 5.48
CA VAL A 21 15.85 -16.18 4.04
C VAL A 21 16.53 -15.14 3.15
N ASN A 22 16.78 -13.90 3.61
CA ASN A 22 17.31 -12.81 2.76
C ASN A 22 18.65 -12.22 3.22
N GLY A 23 19.50 -13.04 3.84
CA GLY A 23 20.87 -12.67 4.15
C GLY A 23 21.85 -13.20 3.11
N GLU A 24 22.07 -12.46 2.01
CA GLU A 24 23.33 -12.45 1.24
C GLU A 24 23.25 -11.52 0.01
N GLY A 25 24.35 -10.79 -0.28
CA GLY A 25 24.61 -10.28 -1.63
C GLY A 25 24.81 -8.77 -1.81
N LEU A 26 25.63 -8.09 -1.00
CA LEU A 26 26.22 -6.80 -1.40
C LEU A 26 27.44 -7.06 -2.30
N LEU A 27 27.23 -7.06 -3.62
CA LEU A 27 28.31 -7.04 -4.61
C LEU A 27 28.90 -5.63 -4.68
N ALA A 28 30.15 -5.51 -4.23
CA ALA A 28 30.99 -4.35 -4.42
C ALA A 28 31.38 -4.22 -5.90
N PHE A 29 30.92 -3.16 -6.57
CA PHE A 29 31.48 -2.74 -7.84
C PHE A 29 32.79 -1.98 -7.59
N SER A 30 33.93 -2.64 -7.77
CA SER A 30 35.24 -2.00 -7.84
C SER A 30 35.42 -1.39 -9.23
N TYR A 31 35.38 -0.06 -9.32
CA TYR A 31 35.72 0.65 -10.55
C TYR A 31 37.24 0.83 -10.65
N GLN A 32 37.84 0.19 -11.65
CA GLN A 32 39.28 0.23 -11.91
C GLN A 32 39.61 1.51 -12.68
N LYS A 33 40.26 2.47 -12.01
CA LYS A 33 40.69 3.75 -12.60
C LYS A 33 41.96 3.53 -13.41
N ASN A 34 41.84 3.48 -14.74
CA ASN A 34 42.97 3.55 -15.65
C ASN A 34 43.49 4.99 -15.72
N ASN A 35 44.78 5.17 -15.42
CA ASN A 35 45.53 6.39 -15.65
C ASN A 35 45.71 6.61 -17.15
N SER A 36 44.94 7.54 -17.71
CA SER A 36 45.34 8.31 -18.88
C SER A 36 45.09 9.79 -18.56
N GLU A 37 46.06 10.65 -18.85
CA GLU A 37 45.91 12.10 -18.76
C GLU A 37 44.85 12.56 -19.77
N ILE A 38 43.59 12.56 -19.33
CA ILE A 38 42.49 13.16 -20.07
C ILE A 38 42.59 14.66 -19.83
N LYS A 39 42.98 15.41 -20.87
CA LYS A 39 42.83 16.87 -20.88
C LYS A 39 41.36 17.20 -20.67
N ASP A 40 41.04 17.85 -19.56
CA ASP A 40 39.67 18.23 -19.22
C ASP A 40 39.06 19.10 -20.34
N SER A 41 37.78 18.84 -20.65
CA SER A 41 37.07 19.63 -21.67
C SER A 41 36.90 21.08 -21.19
N PRO A 42 36.81 22.07 -22.10
CA PRO A 42 36.60 23.46 -21.72
C PRO A 42 35.36 23.69 -20.85
N LEU A 43 34.28 22.93 -21.09
CA LEU A 43 33.07 22.97 -20.27
C LEU A 43 33.32 22.42 -18.85
N LYS A 44 34.11 21.36 -18.73
CA LYS A 44 34.48 20.80 -17.43
C LYS A 44 35.38 21.75 -16.63
N LEU A 45 36.29 22.46 -17.31
CA LEU A 45 37.10 23.52 -16.70
C LEU A 45 36.22 24.66 -16.16
N ILE A 46 35.33 25.21 -16.99
CA ILE A 46 34.41 26.27 -16.58
C ILE A 46 33.52 25.81 -15.43
N HIS A 47 33.00 24.59 -15.49
CA HIS A 47 32.23 24.00 -14.40
C HIS A 47 33.04 23.97 -13.10
N ASN A 48 34.27 23.43 -13.12
CA ASN A 48 35.12 23.34 -11.93
C ASN A 48 35.41 24.73 -11.33
N GLU A 49 35.69 25.72 -12.18
CA GLU A 49 35.94 27.11 -11.76
C GLU A 49 34.69 27.74 -11.12
N LEU A 50 33.52 27.54 -11.72
CA LEU A 50 32.25 28.02 -11.16
C LEU A 50 31.89 27.29 -9.85
N SER A 51 32.18 26.00 -9.73
CA SER A 51 31.99 25.24 -8.49
C SER A 51 32.87 25.77 -7.36
N ILE A 52 34.15 26.08 -7.62
CA ILE A 52 35.06 26.71 -6.66
C ILE A 52 34.47 28.03 -6.15
N LEU A 53 34.03 28.90 -7.07
CA LEU A 53 33.42 30.18 -6.72
C LEU A 53 32.15 30.01 -5.91
N SER A 54 31.29 29.07 -6.31
CA SER A 54 30.02 28.79 -5.63
C SER A 54 30.26 28.34 -4.19
N ARG A 55 31.14 27.35 -3.97
CA ARG A 55 31.49 26.83 -2.64
C ARG A 55 32.07 27.90 -1.73
N VAL A 56 33.09 28.64 -2.21
CA VAL A 56 33.75 29.68 -1.41
C VAL A 56 32.79 30.82 -1.08
N THR A 57 32.00 31.28 -2.06
CA THR A 57 31.03 32.37 -1.85
C THR A 57 29.95 31.94 -0.85
N ASN A 58 29.44 30.71 -0.98
CA ASN A 58 28.42 30.21 -0.07
C ASN A 58 28.97 30.02 1.37
N ALA A 59 30.23 29.57 1.52
CA ALA A 59 30.88 29.46 2.82
C ALA A 59 31.03 30.83 3.50
N ILE A 60 31.48 31.85 2.75
CA ILE A 60 31.58 33.24 3.23
C ILE A 60 30.20 33.75 3.64
N ALA A 61 29.17 33.52 2.82
CA ALA A 61 27.82 33.95 3.11
C ALA A 61 27.27 33.31 4.40
N LEU A 62 27.48 32.01 4.59
CA LEU A 62 27.06 31.28 5.79
C LEU A 62 27.81 31.74 7.03
N GLU A 63 29.13 31.91 6.96
CA GLU A 63 29.93 32.39 8.09
C GLU A 63 29.55 33.82 8.47
N ALA A 64 29.39 34.71 7.48
CA ALA A 64 28.95 36.08 7.71
C ALA A 64 27.54 36.15 8.30
N ALA A 65 26.61 35.32 7.82
CA ALA A 65 25.25 35.25 8.35
C ALA A 65 25.21 34.67 9.76
N SER A 66 26.08 33.69 10.06
CA SER A 66 26.26 33.13 11.40
C SER A 66 26.76 34.18 12.39
N LEU A 67 27.82 34.93 12.04
CA LEU A 67 28.37 36.01 12.85
C LEU A 67 27.34 37.12 13.12
N LYS A 68 26.51 37.44 12.12
CA LYS A 68 25.40 38.40 12.25
C LYS A 68 24.15 37.84 12.93
N LYS A 69 24.12 36.55 13.25
CA LYS A 69 22.96 35.82 13.78
C LYS A 69 21.72 35.95 12.88
N SER A 70 21.91 36.13 11.58
CA SER A 70 20.83 36.28 10.60
C SER A 70 20.38 34.94 9.98
N VAL A 71 21.10 33.85 10.28
CA VAL A 71 20.75 32.47 9.89
C VAL A 71 20.69 31.61 11.15
N LYS A 72 19.71 30.70 11.20
CA LYS A 72 19.68 29.65 12.22
C LYS A 72 20.48 28.46 11.68
N ILE A 73 21.48 28.02 12.44
CA ILE A 73 22.29 26.83 12.09
C ILE A 73 21.40 25.60 11.87
N ARG A 74 20.28 25.50 12.60
CA ARG A 74 19.27 24.45 12.39
C ARG A 74 18.78 24.38 10.95
N ASP A 75 18.49 25.53 10.33
CA ASP A 75 17.93 25.56 8.98
C ASP A 75 18.95 25.05 7.96
N VAL A 76 20.23 25.40 8.14
CA VAL A 76 21.37 24.87 7.36
C VAL A 76 21.47 23.34 7.53
N ILE A 77 21.39 22.84 8.77
CA ILE A 77 21.45 21.40 9.05
C ILE A 77 20.27 20.68 8.39
N THR A 78 19.05 21.22 8.48
CA THR A 78 17.86 20.56 7.93
C THR A 78 17.85 20.54 6.41
N GLU A 79 18.42 21.57 5.77
CA GLU A 79 18.62 21.61 4.32
C GLU A 79 19.65 20.56 3.88
N ILE A 80 20.76 20.42 4.60
CA ILE A 80 21.80 19.41 4.34
C ILE A 80 21.29 17.98 4.53
N LEU A 81 20.52 17.74 5.59
CA LEU A 81 19.97 16.41 5.89
C LEU A 81 18.73 16.07 5.05
N GLU A 82 18.25 17.03 4.25
CA GLU A 82 17.05 16.91 3.42
C GLU A 82 15.81 16.50 4.24
N VAL A 83 15.60 17.17 5.38
CA VAL A 83 14.52 16.89 6.34
C VAL A 83 13.59 18.08 6.53
N ASN A 84 12.34 17.80 6.91
CA ASN A 84 11.39 18.86 7.25
C ASN A 84 11.87 19.65 8.49
N SER A 85 12.14 20.95 8.28
CA SER A 85 12.68 21.83 9.33
C SER A 85 11.72 22.03 10.50
N GLY A 86 10.41 21.96 10.28
CA GLY A 86 9.38 22.03 11.33
C GLY A 86 9.49 20.91 12.35
N ASN A 87 9.73 19.69 11.87
CA ASN A 87 9.72 18.46 12.68
C ASN A 87 11.12 18.05 13.19
N PHE A 88 12.18 18.74 12.76
CA PHE A 88 13.55 18.42 13.19
C PHE A 88 13.77 18.51 14.70
N SER A 89 13.08 19.45 15.37
CA SER A 89 13.13 19.59 16.84
C SER A 89 12.71 18.33 17.56
N ASP A 90 11.72 17.65 17.02
CA ASP A 90 11.11 16.49 17.66
C ASP A 90 12.06 15.29 17.57
N ILE A 91 12.82 15.16 16.47
CA ILE A 91 13.90 14.16 16.38
C ILE A 91 15.03 14.46 17.33
N VAL A 92 15.47 15.72 17.43
CA VAL A 92 16.55 16.11 18.35
C VAL A 92 16.14 15.86 19.81
N GLY A 93 14.84 15.93 20.11
CA GLY A 93 14.27 15.61 21.41
C GLY A 93 14.09 14.12 21.71
N LEU A 94 14.32 13.22 20.74
CA LEU A 94 14.27 11.77 20.99
C LEU A 94 15.41 11.37 21.93
N ASP A 95 15.08 10.59 22.95
CA ASP A 95 16.06 9.94 23.83
C ASP A 95 16.47 8.59 23.23
N PRO A 96 17.69 8.48 22.66
CA PRO A 96 18.16 7.23 22.04
C PRO A 96 18.31 6.11 23.07
N ASP A 97 18.61 6.43 24.33
CA ASP A 97 18.81 5.44 25.38
C ASP A 97 17.48 4.80 25.79
N SER A 98 16.41 5.61 25.87
CA SER A 98 15.05 5.09 26.09
C SER A 98 14.62 4.16 24.96
N LEU A 99 14.81 4.58 23.70
CA LEU A 99 14.47 3.75 22.53
C LEU A 99 15.26 2.44 22.50
N THR A 100 16.56 2.51 22.78
CA THR A 100 17.43 1.33 22.83
C THR A 100 16.98 0.36 23.92
N LYS A 101 16.70 0.86 25.13
CA LYS A 101 16.16 0.02 26.23
C LYS A 101 14.83 -0.63 25.89
N THR A 102 13.95 0.07 25.17
CA THR A 102 12.68 -0.48 24.69
C THR A 102 12.92 -1.61 23.68
N LEU A 103 13.79 -1.40 22.70
CA LEU A 103 14.16 -2.43 21.72
C LEU A 103 14.82 -3.64 22.38
N ASP A 104 15.71 -3.44 23.36
CA ASP A 104 16.32 -4.51 24.16
C ASP A 104 15.28 -5.28 24.98
N GLY A 105 14.26 -4.58 25.50
CA GLY A 105 13.12 -5.19 26.16
C GLY A 105 12.37 -6.14 25.23
N ILE A 106 12.04 -5.68 24.02
CA ILE A 106 11.35 -6.48 22.99
C ILE A 106 12.21 -7.67 22.56
N GLN A 107 13.52 -7.46 22.36
CA GLN A 107 14.45 -8.53 22.02
C GLN A 107 14.51 -9.60 23.11
N ARG A 108 14.51 -9.22 24.39
CA ARG A 108 14.46 -10.17 25.50
C ARG A 108 13.16 -10.97 25.54
N ILE A 109 12.01 -10.34 25.27
CA ILE A 109 10.74 -11.08 25.14
C ILE A 109 10.83 -12.09 24.00
N ARG A 110 11.30 -11.66 22.83
CA ARG A 110 11.47 -12.54 21.67
C ARG A 110 12.33 -13.75 22.02
N GLN A 111 13.46 -13.53 22.68
CA GLN A 111 14.35 -14.61 23.10
C GLN A 111 13.66 -15.58 24.06
N LYS A 112 12.95 -15.09 25.09
CA LYS A 112 12.17 -15.94 26.00
C LYS A 112 11.11 -16.77 25.27
N ILE A 113 10.39 -16.17 24.32
CA ILE A 113 9.41 -16.88 23.48
C ILE A 113 10.11 -17.98 22.68
N GLN A 114 11.22 -17.66 22.01
CA GLN A 114 11.97 -18.63 21.21
C GLN A 114 12.50 -19.79 22.06
N GLU A 115 13.07 -19.50 23.24
CA GLU A 115 13.54 -20.52 24.19
C GLU A 115 12.41 -21.41 24.69
N SER A 116 11.24 -20.82 24.99
CA SER A 116 10.06 -21.57 25.45
C SER A 116 9.52 -22.49 24.35
N LEU A 117 9.48 -22.00 23.11
CA LEU A 117 9.02 -22.78 21.94
C LEU A 117 10.06 -23.81 21.46
N ALA A 118 11.34 -23.63 21.77
CA ALA A 118 12.38 -24.61 21.45
C ALA A 118 12.27 -25.89 22.30
N GLN A 119 11.62 -25.81 23.47
CA GLN A 119 11.47 -26.94 24.39
C GLN A 119 10.39 -27.94 23.94
N THR A 120 9.58 -27.61 22.94
CA THR A 120 8.52 -28.49 22.42
C THR A 120 9.00 -29.29 21.20
N ASN A 121 8.83 -30.62 21.26
CA ASN A 121 9.16 -31.53 20.15
C ASN A 121 8.16 -31.44 18.99
N GLU A 122 6.92 -31.02 19.25
CA GLU A 122 5.90 -30.78 18.22
C GLU A 122 5.82 -29.27 17.93
N LYS A 123 5.88 -28.89 16.66
CA LYS A 123 5.83 -27.49 16.22
C LYS A 123 4.57 -27.23 15.41
N MET A 124 3.95 -26.08 15.66
CA MET A 124 2.95 -25.54 14.74
C MET A 124 3.64 -25.15 13.43
N THR A 125 3.16 -25.67 12.31
CA THR A 125 3.63 -25.30 10.99
C THR A 125 2.64 -24.31 10.36
N LYS A 126 3.08 -23.60 9.31
CA LYS A 126 2.21 -22.71 8.54
C LYS A 126 0.99 -23.47 7.99
N GLN A 127 1.20 -24.71 7.53
CA GLN A 127 0.14 -25.53 6.99
C GLN A 127 -0.92 -25.85 8.04
N LYS A 128 -0.52 -26.29 9.24
CA LYS A 128 -1.45 -26.58 10.34
C LYS A 128 -2.30 -25.38 10.73
N LEU A 129 -1.71 -24.17 10.73
CA LEU A 129 -2.48 -22.94 10.98
C LEU A 129 -3.49 -22.66 9.87
N PHE A 130 -3.12 -22.87 8.61
CA PHE A 130 -4.05 -22.73 7.49
C PHE A 130 -5.16 -23.76 7.56
N ASP A 131 -4.86 -25.02 7.86
CA ASP A 131 -5.86 -26.08 7.98
C ASP A 131 -6.91 -25.75 9.06
N MET A 132 -6.48 -25.23 10.22
CA MET A 132 -7.39 -24.74 11.27
C MET A 132 -8.19 -23.50 10.83
N ALA A 133 -7.59 -22.59 10.07
CA ALA A 133 -8.25 -21.39 9.57
C ALA A 133 -9.34 -21.75 8.55
N SER A 134 -9.04 -22.64 7.60
CA SER A 134 -10.01 -23.15 6.62
C SER A 134 -11.22 -23.79 7.29
N LEU A 135 -11.01 -24.57 8.36
CA LEU A 135 -12.11 -25.10 9.16
C LEU A 135 -12.93 -23.98 9.83
N ASN A 136 -12.27 -22.99 10.43
CA ASN A 136 -12.99 -21.86 11.01
C ASN A 136 -13.82 -21.12 9.96
N ASP A 137 -13.29 -20.94 8.75
CA ASP A 137 -13.97 -20.24 7.66
C ASP A 137 -15.20 -21.05 7.21
N LEU A 138 -15.09 -22.38 7.11
CA LEU A 138 -16.24 -23.26 6.87
C LEU A 138 -17.31 -23.14 7.98
N LEU A 139 -16.89 -23.14 9.25
CA LEU A 139 -17.81 -23.04 10.39
C LEU A 139 -18.53 -21.70 10.42
N VAL A 140 -17.82 -20.59 10.17
CA VAL A 140 -18.41 -19.25 10.05
C VAL A 140 -19.37 -19.20 8.88
N PHE A 141 -18.97 -19.70 7.72
CA PHE A 141 -19.83 -19.75 6.54
C PHE A 141 -21.12 -20.54 6.83
N THR A 142 -20.99 -21.71 7.46
CA THR A 142 -22.14 -22.55 7.81
C THR A 142 -23.06 -21.83 8.78
N ASN A 143 -22.50 -21.16 9.80
CA ASN A 143 -23.28 -20.40 10.77
C ASN A 143 -24.04 -19.24 10.11
N ASP A 144 -23.37 -18.45 9.28
CA ASP A 144 -23.93 -17.24 8.70
C ASP A 144 -25.00 -17.53 7.62
N ASN A 145 -24.93 -18.71 6.97
CA ASN A 145 -25.81 -19.05 5.85
C ASN A 145 -26.82 -20.18 6.15
N TYR A 146 -26.68 -20.92 7.25
CA TYR A 146 -27.53 -22.06 7.57
C TYR A 146 -28.17 -22.05 8.96
N GLU A 147 -27.99 -20.99 9.78
CA GLU A 147 -28.87 -20.80 10.94
C GLU A 147 -30.34 -20.62 10.48
N ASP A 148 -31.21 -21.39 11.14
CA ASP A 148 -32.66 -21.59 10.96
C ASP A 148 -33.39 -20.69 9.92
N GLU A 149 -34.01 -21.36 8.93
CA GLU A 149 -35.04 -20.88 7.98
C GLU A 149 -34.61 -20.42 6.57
N ASN A 150 -33.35 -20.08 6.29
CA ASN A 150 -32.89 -19.80 4.92
C ASN A 150 -32.39 -21.05 4.21
N ARG A 151 -33.25 -22.06 4.03
CA ARG A 151 -32.96 -23.09 3.02
C ARG A 151 -32.95 -22.39 1.67
N VAL A 152 -31.74 -22.09 1.21
CA VAL A 152 -31.50 -21.55 -0.12
C VAL A 152 -31.92 -22.62 -1.12
N HIS A 153 -33.17 -22.54 -1.54
CA HIS A 153 -33.77 -23.40 -2.53
C HIS A 153 -33.13 -23.05 -3.87
N SER A 154 -32.30 -23.95 -4.40
CA SER A 154 -31.62 -23.73 -5.69
C SER A 154 -32.61 -23.45 -6.80
N ASP A 155 -33.83 -24.00 -6.72
CA ASP A 155 -34.95 -23.69 -7.58
C ASP A 155 -35.47 -22.25 -7.43
N GLU A 156 -35.46 -21.69 -6.22
CA GLU A 156 -35.84 -20.30 -5.95
C GLU A 156 -34.78 -19.32 -6.47
N ILE A 157 -33.49 -19.58 -6.26
CA ILE A 157 -32.43 -18.75 -6.85
C ILE A 157 -32.49 -18.82 -8.37
N MET A 158 -32.63 -20.02 -8.95
CA MET A 158 -32.72 -20.17 -10.40
C MET A 158 -33.98 -19.53 -10.97
N LYS A 159 -35.09 -19.52 -10.23
CA LYS A 159 -36.32 -18.82 -10.61
C LYS A 159 -36.13 -17.30 -10.57
N ASN A 160 -35.44 -16.76 -9.56
CA ASN A 160 -35.17 -15.33 -9.44
C ASN A 160 -34.16 -14.87 -10.51
N ALA A 161 -33.07 -15.61 -10.72
CA ALA A 161 -32.12 -15.39 -11.79
C ALA A 161 -32.79 -15.40 -13.18
N ARG A 162 -33.66 -16.40 -13.45
CA ARG A 162 -34.42 -16.48 -14.70
C ARG A 162 -35.47 -15.37 -14.83
N GLY A 163 -36.14 -14.98 -13.75
CA GLY A 163 -37.04 -13.82 -13.71
C GLY A 163 -36.31 -12.53 -14.10
N ASN A 164 -35.04 -12.41 -13.71
CA ASN A 164 -34.17 -11.26 -13.97
C ASN A 164 -33.43 -11.31 -15.32
N THR A 165 -33.58 -12.36 -16.14
CA THR A 165 -32.97 -12.39 -17.50
C THR A 165 -33.45 -11.23 -18.38
N SER A 166 -34.66 -10.73 -18.14
CA SER A 166 -35.22 -9.55 -18.81
C SER A 166 -34.57 -8.22 -18.39
N ILE A 167 -33.90 -8.20 -17.24
CA ILE A 167 -33.11 -7.07 -16.72
C ILE A 167 -31.73 -7.06 -17.38
N ILE A 168 -31.12 -8.23 -17.61
CA ILE A 168 -29.80 -8.39 -18.26
C ILE A 168 -29.79 -7.82 -19.69
N LEU A 169 -30.87 -8.01 -20.46
CA LEU A 169 -31.03 -7.43 -21.78
C LEU A 169 -31.69 -6.05 -21.70
N ILE A 170 -30.93 -5.05 -21.24
CA ILE A 170 -31.39 -3.66 -21.03
C ILE A 170 -32.00 -3.04 -22.29
N CYS A 171 -31.39 -3.35 -23.43
CA CYS A 171 -31.68 -2.76 -24.72
C CYS A 171 -31.85 -3.86 -25.76
N ASP A 172 -32.73 -3.61 -26.73
CA ASP A 172 -32.90 -4.48 -27.88
C ASP A 172 -31.55 -4.65 -28.61
N THR A 173 -31.19 -5.89 -28.93
CA THR A 173 -29.88 -6.21 -29.51
C THR A 173 -29.66 -5.55 -30.86
N LYS A 174 -30.72 -5.42 -31.68
CA LYS A 174 -30.64 -4.72 -32.99
C LYS A 174 -30.49 -3.21 -32.80
N LEU A 175 -31.11 -2.65 -31.77
CA LEU A 175 -30.91 -1.25 -31.39
C LEU A 175 -29.46 -0.98 -30.97
N VAL A 176 -28.89 -1.84 -30.11
CA VAL A 176 -27.48 -1.72 -29.67
C VAL A 176 -26.52 -1.86 -30.85
N GLU A 177 -26.74 -2.84 -31.74
CA GLU A 177 -25.95 -3.02 -32.95
C GLU A 177 -26.02 -1.77 -33.85
N SER A 178 -27.21 -1.19 -34.01
CA SER A 178 -27.40 0.05 -34.78
C SER A 178 -26.67 1.23 -34.14
N MET A 179 -26.69 1.35 -32.81
CA MET A 179 -25.96 2.38 -32.07
C MET A 179 -24.43 2.19 -32.17
N SER A 180 -23.94 0.95 -32.12
CA SER A 180 -22.52 0.62 -32.30
C SER A 180 -22.03 1.00 -33.70
N ARG A 181 -22.76 0.59 -34.74
CA ARG A 181 -22.47 0.96 -36.14
C ARG A 181 -22.47 2.48 -36.34
N PHE A 182 -23.35 3.20 -35.65
CA PHE A 182 -23.34 4.67 -35.66
C PHE A 182 -22.14 5.27 -34.93
N GLY A 183 -21.71 4.68 -33.79
CA GLY A 183 -20.49 5.07 -33.09
C GLY A 183 -19.22 4.86 -33.92
N GLU A 184 -19.11 3.70 -34.59
CA GLU A 184 -18.05 3.40 -35.55
C GLU A 184 -18.02 4.39 -36.72
N PHE A 185 -19.21 4.74 -37.25
CA PHE A 185 -19.36 5.78 -38.26
C PHE A 185 -18.84 7.15 -37.77
N LEU A 186 -19.21 7.58 -36.55
CA LEU A 186 -18.72 8.83 -35.96
C LEU A 186 -17.21 8.83 -35.72
N ASN A 187 -16.63 7.67 -35.43
CA ASN A 187 -15.19 7.48 -35.23
C ASN A 187 -14.42 7.30 -36.55
N GLY A 188 -15.08 7.41 -37.72
CA GLY A 188 -14.44 7.34 -39.02
C GLY A 188 -14.05 5.93 -39.47
N VAL A 189 -14.64 4.89 -38.87
CA VAL A 189 -14.33 3.46 -39.15
C VAL A 189 -15.15 2.92 -40.35
N SER A 190 -15.80 3.77 -41.13
CA SER A 190 -16.69 3.31 -42.22
C SER A 190 -15.92 2.58 -43.33
N LYS A 191 -16.44 1.41 -43.76
CA LYS A 191 -15.98 0.71 -44.96
C LYS A 191 -16.38 1.50 -46.21
N GLY A 192 -15.53 2.44 -46.63
CA GLY A 192 -15.65 3.18 -47.89
C GLY A 192 -15.93 4.68 -47.74
N ASN A 193 -15.66 5.43 -48.82
CA ASN A 193 -15.67 6.90 -48.89
C ASN A 193 -17.07 7.54 -48.99
N THR A 194 -18.14 6.80 -48.68
CA THR A 194 -19.53 7.28 -48.82
C THR A 194 -20.23 7.35 -47.47
N ILE A 195 -20.78 8.51 -47.13
CA ILE A 195 -21.61 8.71 -45.94
C ILE A 195 -22.85 7.82 -46.05
N ASP A 196 -22.98 6.81 -45.20
CA ASP A 196 -24.16 5.96 -45.13
C ASP A 196 -25.30 6.68 -44.40
N LEU A 197 -26.06 7.47 -45.16
CA LEU A 197 -27.25 8.18 -44.68
C LEU A 197 -28.32 7.24 -44.11
N GLY A 198 -28.28 5.95 -44.45
CA GLY A 198 -29.17 4.92 -43.89
C GLY A 198 -28.93 4.67 -42.40
N ILE A 199 -27.67 4.76 -41.93
CA ILE A 199 -27.35 4.64 -40.51
C ILE A 199 -27.90 5.84 -39.74
N ILE A 200 -27.79 7.04 -40.30
CA ILE A 200 -28.30 8.29 -39.69
C ILE A 200 -29.83 8.24 -39.58
N SER A 201 -30.53 7.85 -40.64
CA SER A 201 -32.00 7.75 -40.62
C SER A 201 -32.50 6.67 -39.65
N THR A 202 -31.78 5.54 -39.55
CA THR A 202 -32.08 4.47 -38.59
C THR A 202 -31.99 4.98 -37.15
N ILE A 203 -30.92 5.70 -36.79
CA ILE A 203 -30.78 6.27 -35.44
C ILE A 203 -31.80 7.37 -35.15
N GLN A 204 -32.12 8.21 -36.14
CA GLN A 204 -33.14 9.24 -36.00
C GLN A 204 -34.52 8.65 -35.71
N ASN A 205 -34.88 7.57 -36.41
CA ASN A 205 -36.16 6.88 -36.24
C ASN A 205 -36.21 6.10 -34.92
N SER A 206 -35.07 5.61 -34.43
CA SER A 206 -34.97 4.87 -33.16
C SER A 206 -34.90 5.76 -31.92
N ARG A 207 -35.10 7.09 -32.03
CA ARG A 207 -34.93 8.04 -30.92
C ARG A 207 -35.70 7.67 -29.65
N SER A 208 -36.97 7.27 -29.78
CA SER A 208 -37.80 6.86 -28.64
C SER A 208 -37.20 5.62 -27.96
N ASP A 209 -36.70 4.67 -28.75
CA ASP A 209 -36.20 3.40 -28.23
C ASP A 209 -34.81 3.55 -27.61
N ILE A 210 -33.97 4.44 -28.16
CA ILE A 210 -32.72 4.89 -27.51
C ILE A 210 -33.02 5.53 -26.16
N GLN A 211 -34.03 6.41 -26.07
CA GLN A 211 -34.40 7.04 -24.80
C GLN A 211 -34.94 6.03 -23.78
N LYS A 212 -35.70 5.02 -24.21
CA LYS A 212 -36.17 3.93 -23.35
C LYS A 212 -34.99 3.06 -22.88
N CYS A 213 -34.07 2.72 -23.77
CA CYS A 213 -32.83 1.99 -23.46
C CYS A 213 -31.99 2.75 -22.42
N LEU A 214 -31.70 4.04 -22.66
CA LEU A 214 -30.93 4.88 -21.71
C LEU A 214 -31.61 5.00 -20.34
N LYS A 215 -32.94 5.07 -20.28
CA LYS A 215 -33.70 5.08 -19.01
C LYS A 215 -33.67 3.75 -18.25
N ARG A 216 -33.44 2.63 -18.94
CA ARG A 216 -33.27 1.32 -18.30
C ARG A 216 -31.85 1.11 -17.81
N ILE A 217 -30.87 1.76 -18.46
CA ILE A 217 -29.48 1.81 -17.97
C ILE A 217 -29.42 2.52 -16.60
N THR A 218 -30.20 3.58 -16.40
CA THR A 218 -30.36 4.20 -15.08
C THR A 218 -31.14 3.27 -14.14
N GLY A 219 -30.45 2.61 -13.21
CA GLY A 219 -31.01 1.57 -12.33
C GLY A 219 -30.63 0.14 -12.73
N TYR A 220 -29.94 -0.05 -13.86
CA TYR A 220 -29.41 -1.35 -14.26
C TYR A 220 -28.33 -1.85 -13.30
N SER A 221 -27.45 -0.95 -12.85
CA SER A 221 -26.39 -1.27 -11.89
C SER A 221 -26.98 -1.84 -10.59
N ASP A 222 -28.03 -1.22 -10.05
CA ASP A 222 -28.70 -1.73 -8.84
C ASP A 222 -29.35 -3.10 -9.07
N ALA A 223 -29.97 -3.31 -10.24
CA ALA A 223 -30.65 -4.55 -10.56
C ALA A 223 -29.68 -5.72 -10.83
N ILE A 224 -28.52 -5.43 -11.44
CA ILE A 224 -27.44 -6.41 -11.60
C ILE A 224 -26.75 -6.70 -10.27
N ALA A 225 -26.49 -5.68 -9.44
CA ALA A 225 -25.93 -5.87 -8.10
C ALA A 225 -26.83 -6.76 -7.24
N GLN A 226 -28.16 -6.59 -7.32
CA GLN A 226 -29.12 -7.47 -6.65
C GLN A 226 -29.07 -8.91 -7.19
N THR A 227 -28.99 -9.08 -8.51
CA THR A 227 -28.88 -10.41 -9.13
C THR A 227 -27.57 -11.09 -8.73
N LYS A 228 -26.47 -10.34 -8.65
CA LYS A 228 -25.17 -10.83 -8.16
C LYS A 228 -25.24 -11.28 -6.71
N LEU A 229 -25.87 -10.50 -5.83
CA LEU A 229 -26.07 -10.89 -4.42
C LEU A 229 -26.78 -12.24 -4.32
N GLU A 230 -27.83 -12.46 -5.10
CA GLU A 230 -28.57 -13.73 -5.13
C GLU A 230 -27.72 -14.90 -5.67
N LEU A 231 -26.89 -14.65 -6.68
CA LEU A 231 -26.00 -15.65 -7.27
C LEU A 231 -24.75 -15.93 -6.43
N SER A 232 -24.29 -14.97 -5.62
CA SER A 232 -23.10 -15.14 -4.78
C SER A 232 -23.24 -16.29 -3.78
N LEU A 233 -24.46 -16.60 -3.34
CA LEU A 233 -24.75 -17.75 -2.48
C LEU A 233 -24.35 -19.06 -3.18
N ILE A 234 -24.60 -19.17 -4.48
CA ILE A 234 -24.22 -20.36 -5.26
C ILE A 234 -22.71 -20.41 -5.45
N GLY A 235 -22.07 -19.26 -5.73
CA GLY A 235 -20.61 -19.16 -5.77
C GLY A 235 -19.97 -19.66 -4.48
N SER A 236 -20.49 -19.22 -3.34
CA SER A 236 -19.99 -19.66 -2.04
C SER A 236 -20.24 -21.15 -1.75
N MET A 237 -21.26 -21.79 -2.33
CA MET A 237 -21.43 -23.25 -2.21
C MET A 237 -20.29 -24.02 -2.90
N SER A 238 -19.76 -23.51 -4.02
CA SER A 238 -18.58 -24.08 -4.67
C SER A 238 -17.36 -23.99 -3.76
N ASP A 239 -17.13 -22.81 -3.18
CA ASP A 239 -16.01 -22.59 -2.24
C ASP A 239 -16.09 -23.54 -1.03
N VAL A 240 -17.30 -23.78 -0.51
CA VAL A 240 -17.54 -24.73 0.59
C VAL A 240 -17.20 -26.15 0.19
N ILE A 241 -17.60 -26.59 -1.00
CA ILE A 241 -17.28 -27.93 -1.49
C ILE A 241 -15.76 -28.10 -1.64
N ASP A 242 -15.06 -27.08 -2.13
CA ASP A 242 -13.60 -27.09 -2.19
C ASP A 242 -12.98 -27.22 -0.79
N VAL A 243 -13.48 -26.48 0.20
CA VAL A 243 -13.01 -26.59 1.59
C VAL A 243 -13.31 -27.97 2.19
N ILE A 244 -14.51 -28.51 1.97
CA ILE A 244 -14.89 -29.86 2.45
C ILE A 244 -13.99 -30.93 1.81
N LYS A 245 -13.71 -30.81 0.51
CA LYS A 245 -12.79 -31.70 -0.22
C LYS A 245 -11.37 -31.62 0.35
N ASP A 246 -10.86 -30.40 0.54
CA ASP A 246 -9.56 -30.16 1.14
C ASP A 246 -9.47 -30.79 2.54
N MET A 247 -10.56 -30.70 3.32
CA MET A 247 -10.65 -31.34 4.64
C MET A 247 -10.59 -32.86 4.55
N LYS A 248 -11.15 -33.48 3.50
CA LYS A 248 -10.98 -34.92 3.21
C LYS A 248 -9.52 -35.25 2.92
N GLU A 249 -9.00 -34.62 1.88
CA GLU A 249 -7.73 -34.99 1.26
C GLU A 249 -6.56 -34.77 2.23
N LYS A 250 -6.66 -33.70 3.04
CA LYS A 250 -5.65 -33.36 4.06
C LYS A 250 -5.96 -34.00 5.42
N ASP A 251 -7.06 -34.72 5.56
CA ASP A 251 -7.48 -35.39 6.80
C ASP A 251 -7.55 -34.42 7.99
N ILE A 252 -8.09 -33.21 7.74
CA ILE A 252 -8.08 -32.10 8.69
C ILE A 252 -8.89 -32.46 9.94
N ILE A 253 -10.05 -33.09 9.77
CA ILE A 253 -10.96 -33.45 10.87
C ILE A 253 -10.26 -34.35 11.91
N ASN A 254 -9.54 -35.38 11.46
CA ASN A 254 -8.87 -36.32 12.37
C ASN A 254 -7.62 -35.71 13.00
N LYS A 255 -6.93 -34.79 12.30
CA LYS A 255 -5.73 -34.11 12.80
C LYS A 255 -6.03 -32.95 13.74
N LEU A 256 -7.19 -32.31 13.58
CA LEU A 256 -7.56 -31.09 14.31
C LEU A 256 -7.43 -31.23 15.84
N PRO A 257 -7.92 -32.30 16.51
CA PRO A 257 -7.75 -32.41 17.96
C PRO A 257 -6.28 -32.37 18.41
N SER A 258 -5.39 -32.97 17.61
CA SER A 258 -3.94 -32.95 17.87
C SER A 258 -3.32 -31.59 17.59
N ASP A 259 -3.74 -30.91 16.52
CA ASP A 259 -3.24 -29.58 16.15
C ASP A 259 -3.71 -28.51 17.14
N LEU A 260 -4.95 -28.58 17.63
CA LEU A 260 -5.47 -27.74 18.70
C LEU A 260 -4.69 -27.93 20.00
N ARG A 261 -4.30 -29.17 20.33
CA ARG A 261 -3.46 -29.46 21.50
C ARG A 261 -2.07 -28.82 21.37
N ILE A 262 -1.45 -28.92 20.18
CA ILE A 262 -0.16 -28.27 19.88
C ILE A 262 -0.31 -26.75 19.99
N PHE A 263 -1.37 -26.20 19.41
CA PHE A 263 -1.68 -24.77 19.48
C PHE A 263 -1.82 -24.27 20.92
N GLN A 264 -2.62 -24.95 21.74
CA GLN A 264 -2.83 -24.61 23.14
C GLN A 264 -1.53 -24.66 23.94
N SER A 265 -0.71 -25.70 23.74
CA SER A 265 0.59 -25.85 24.39
C SER A 265 1.51 -24.68 24.05
N MET A 266 1.66 -24.36 22.75
CA MET A 266 2.47 -23.23 22.31
C MET A 266 1.94 -21.89 22.83
N PHE A 267 0.62 -21.69 22.76
CA PHE A 267 -0.03 -20.49 23.28
C PHE A 267 0.28 -20.29 24.76
N SER A 268 0.15 -21.34 25.56
CA SER A 268 0.42 -21.30 27.01
C SER A 268 1.89 -20.97 27.31
N LEU A 269 2.83 -21.54 26.56
CA LEU A 269 4.26 -21.23 26.69
C LEU A 269 4.56 -19.77 26.35
N ILE A 270 3.99 -19.27 25.25
CA ILE A 270 4.15 -17.87 24.86
C ILE A 270 3.53 -16.96 25.92
N LEU A 271 2.32 -17.28 26.39
CA LEU A 271 1.62 -16.50 27.39
C LEU A 271 2.43 -16.38 28.67
N ASN A 272 3.01 -17.48 29.15
CA ASN A 272 3.89 -17.48 30.32
C ASN A 272 5.17 -16.65 30.09
N ALA A 273 5.76 -16.73 28.89
CA ALA A 273 6.93 -15.93 28.53
C ALA A 273 6.62 -14.42 28.57
N VAL A 274 5.48 -14.00 28.02
CA VAL A 274 5.07 -12.58 27.97
C VAL A 274 4.44 -12.07 29.26
N LYS A 275 3.86 -12.93 30.11
CA LYS A 275 3.27 -12.52 31.40
C LYS A 275 4.29 -11.89 32.35
N SER A 276 5.55 -12.29 32.22
CA SER A 276 6.68 -11.71 32.97
C SER A 276 7.14 -10.34 32.45
N TYR A 277 6.57 -9.86 31.35
CA TYR A 277 6.92 -8.57 30.76
C TYR A 277 6.24 -7.42 31.50
N GLU A 278 7.03 -6.46 31.94
CA GLU A 278 6.53 -5.24 32.56
C GLU A 278 5.86 -4.36 31.49
N LYS A 279 4.57 -4.04 31.68
CA LYS A 279 3.82 -3.16 30.78
C LYS A 279 4.43 -1.77 30.82
N ASN A 280 5.17 -1.40 29.78
CA ASN A 280 5.90 -0.13 29.71
C ASN A 280 5.54 0.72 28.47
N SER A 281 4.40 0.44 27.83
CA SER A 281 3.91 1.17 26.65
C SER A 281 4.91 1.21 25.47
N SER A 282 5.74 0.17 25.34
CA SER A 282 6.72 0.02 24.26
C SER A 282 6.06 0.04 22.89
N GLY A 283 4.86 -0.52 22.76
CA GLY A 283 4.09 -0.47 21.51
C GLY A 283 3.80 0.98 21.08
N ASN A 284 3.30 1.79 22.00
CA ASN A 284 2.97 3.20 21.78
C ASN A 284 4.21 4.07 21.54
N LEU A 285 5.29 3.83 22.30
CA LEU A 285 6.55 4.55 22.12
C LEU A 285 7.10 4.30 20.71
N LEU A 286 7.21 3.03 20.29
CA LEU A 286 7.66 2.69 18.94
C LEU A 286 6.77 3.30 17.87
N ASN A 287 5.44 3.21 18.01
CA ASN A 287 4.52 3.79 17.03
C ASN A 287 4.73 5.30 16.89
N SER A 288 4.84 6.00 18.02
CA SER A 288 5.04 7.45 18.05
C SER A 288 6.36 7.84 17.39
N THR A 289 7.44 7.11 17.68
CA THR A 289 8.75 7.32 17.06
C THR A 289 8.74 7.02 15.56
N ILE A 290 8.11 5.92 15.13
CA ILE A 290 7.97 5.57 13.71
C ILE A 290 7.24 6.69 12.96
N ASN A 291 6.10 7.14 13.48
CA ASN A 291 5.31 8.21 12.86
C ASN A 291 6.08 9.53 12.81
N LEU A 292 6.84 9.84 13.87
CA LEU A 292 7.68 11.02 13.87
C LEU A 292 8.76 10.95 12.79
N LEU A 293 9.48 9.83 12.71
CA LEU A 293 10.51 9.62 11.71
C LEU A 293 9.93 9.67 10.30
N LYS A 294 8.76 9.07 10.07
CA LYS A 294 8.01 9.21 8.81
C LYS A 294 7.72 10.65 8.48
N ASN A 295 7.24 11.45 9.44
CA ASN A 295 6.93 12.86 9.20
C ASN A 295 8.16 13.72 8.90
N VAL A 296 9.33 13.34 9.42
CA VAL A 296 10.58 14.02 9.09
C VAL A 296 11.11 13.62 7.71
N LEU A 297 10.96 12.34 7.37
CA LEU A 297 11.40 11.76 6.11
C LEU A 297 10.42 11.98 4.96
N ASN A 298 9.14 12.23 5.26
CA ASN A 298 8.12 12.55 4.29
C ASN A 298 8.43 13.91 3.68
N ARG A 299 8.89 13.83 2.43
CA ARG A 299 9.21 14.97 1.59
C ARG A 299 7.98 15.59 0.92
N GLU A 300 6.76 15.11 1.20
CA GLU A 300 5.57 15.55 0.49
C GLU A 300 5.37 17.07 0.59
N GLU A 301 5.60 17.72 -0.57
CA GLU A 301 4.57 18.42 -1.36
C GLU A 301 3.56 19.29 -0.61
N SER A 302 3.95 19.83 0.54
CA SER A 302 3.30 21.02 1.09
C SER A 302 3.60 22.18 0.14
N HIS A 303 2.64 22.36 -0.78
CA HIS A 303 2.44 23.46 -1.70
C HIS A 303 3.42 24.63 -1.57
N HIS A 304 4.24 24.82 -2.63
CA HIS A 304 5.04 26.02 -2.99
C HIS A 304 6.55 26.09 -2.74
N HIS A 305 7.24 25.02 -2.35
CA HIS A 305 8.71 25.04 -2.41
C HIS A 305 9.26 23.96 -3.34
N HIS A 306 9.45 24.33 -4.61
CA HIS A 306 10.50 23.74 -5.42
C HIS A 306 11.81 23.76 -4.62
N HIS A 307 12.55 22.65 -4.70
CA HIS A 307 13.85 22.40 -4.10
C HIS A 307 14.87 23.50 -4.42
N HIS A 308 14.80 24.62 -3.71
CA HIS A 308 15.83 25.63 -3.73
C HIS A 308 16.63 25.44 -2.46
N TYR A 309 17.77 24.75 -2.59
CA TYR A 309 18.86 24.91 -1.65
C TYR A 309 19.14 26.42 -1.57
N TYR A 310 18.66 27.10 -0.54
CA TYR A 310 18.77 28.56 -0.42
C TYR A 310 19.95 28.95 0.46
N LEU A 311 20.30 28.10 1.44
CA LEU A 311 21.46 28.28 2.30
C LEU A 311 22.67 27.48 1.81
N THR A 312 22.46 26.37 1.11
CA THR A 312 23.53 25.44 0.71
C THR A 312 23.61 25.20 -0.79
N ALA A 313 23.13 26.14 -1.61
CA ALA A 313 23.19 26.07 -3.08
C ALA A 313 24.60 25.76 -3.64
N GLY A 314 25.64 26.24 -2.97
CA GLY A 314 27.03 26.01 -3.33
C GLY A 314 27.58 24.66 -2.92
N PHE A 315 26.81 23.84 -2.20
CA PHE A 315 27.20 22.53 -1.70
C PHE A 315 26.22 21.42 -2.13
N PRO A 316 26.10 21.15 -3.44
CA PRO A 316 25.22 20.08 -3.92
C PRO A 316 25.61 18.70 -3.41
N GLU A 317 26.90 18.45 -3.14
CA GLU A 317 27.36 17.24 -2.44
C GLU A 317 27.89 17.61 -1.04
N ILE A 318 27.74 16.71 -0.06
CA ILE A 318 28.21 16.98 1.32
C ILE A 318 29.74 17.17 1.37
N GLU A 319 30.47 16.56 0.44
CA GLU A 319 31.91 16.69 0.26
C GLU A 319 32.33 18.11 -0.16
N ASP A 320 31.45 18.86 -0.81
CA ASP A 320 31.74 20.22 -1.29
C ASP A 320 32.06 21.16 -0.11
N MET A 321 31.34 21.06 1.00
CA MET A 321 31.60 21.89 2.18
C MET A 321 33.03 21.69 2.72
N SER A 322 33.54 20.46 2.64
CA SER A 322 34.89 20.13 3.10
C SER A 322 35.98 20.61 2.11
N SER A 323 35.60 20.95 0.88
CA SER A 323 36.54 21.34 -0.18
C SER A 323 36.94 22.81 -0.13
N VAL A 324 36.20 23.66 0.59
CA VAL A 324 36.37 25.12 0.63
C VAL A 324 37.81 25.54 0.98
N MET A 325 38.45 24.88 1.95
CA MET A 325 39.84 25.21 2.32
C MET A 325 40.85 24.87 1.23
N ASN A 326 40.58 23.82 0.46
CA ASN A 326 41.42 23.44 -0.68
C ASN A 326 41.17 24.38 -1.88
N ASP A 327 39.92 24.78 -2.07
CA ASP A 327 39.51 25.72 -3.12
C ASP A 327 40.22 27.08 -2.97
N LEU A 328 40.30 27.61 -1.73
CA LEU A 328 41.04 28.84 -1.43
C LEU A 328 42.53 28.74 -1.80
N LYS A 329 43.13 27.56 -1.61
CA LYS A 329 44.54 27.30 -1.87
C LYS A 329 44.83 26.93 -3.33
N SER A 330 43.80 26.69 -4.14
CA SER A 330 43.97 26.30 -5.53
C SER A 330 44.72 27.36 -6.34
N ASP A 331 45.54 26.92 -7.29
CA ASP A 331 46.32 27.81 -8.15
C ASP A 331 45.40 28.78 -8.90
N TRP A 332 44.26 28.28 -9.37
CA TRP A 332 43.26 29.09 -10.06
C TRP A 332 42.70 30.20 -9.17
N PHE A 333 42.31 29.90 -7.93
CA PHE A 333 41.76 30.91 -7.01
C PHE A 333 42.82 31.97 -6.67
N ARG A 334 44.06 31.55 -6.44
CA ARG A 334 45.19 32.45 -6.18
C ARG A 334 45.50 33.35 -7.38
N GLU A 335 45.46 32.81 -8.59
CA GLU A 335 45.78 33.58 -9.80
C GLU A 335 44.63 34.51 -10.19
N LYS A 336 43.39 34.00 -10.24
CA LYS A 336 42.26 34.72 -10.83
C LYS A 336 41.47 35.57 -9.84
N ILE A 337 41.36 35.12 -8.58
CA ILE A 337 40.54 35.79 -7.56
C ILE A 337 41.40 36.64 -6.63
N SER A 338 42.39 36.04 -5.95
CA SER A 338 43.26 36.80 -5.04
C SER A 338 44.32 37.64 -5.77
N LYS A 339 44.58 37.33 -7.06
CA LYS A 339 45.60 37.99 -7.89
C LYS A 339 46.98 37.98 -7.23
N GLY A 340 47.34 36.85 -6.62
CA GLY A 340 48.60 36.64 -5.91
C GLY A 340 48.68 37.29 -4.52
N LYS A 341 47.60 37.92 -4.02
CA LYS A 341 47.55 38.43 -2.64
C LYS A 341 47.40 37.31 -1.63
N SER A 342 47.86 37.57 -0.40
CA SER A 342 47.66 36.66 0.74
C SER A 342 46.17 36.44 0.99
N ILE A 343 45.82 35.20 1.32
CA ILE A 343 44.47 34.73 1.65
C ILE A 343 44.34 34.35 3.14
N GLU A 344 45.38 34.57 3.93
CA GLU A 344 45.48 34.10 5.32
C GLU A 344 44.34 34.63 6.20
N GLU A 345 43.96 35.91 6.05
CA GLU A 345 42.81 36.48 6.78
C GLU A 345 41.49 35.77 6.44
N LEU A 346 41.29 35.41 5.17
CA LEU A 346 40.08 34.72 4.71
C LEU A 346 40.07 33.25 5.18
N GLU A 347 41.22 32.58 5.13
CA GLU A 347 41.37 31.22 5.67
C GLU A 347 41.05 31.19 7.17
N ASN A 348 41.60 32.15 7.93
CA ASN A 348 41.34 32.27 9.36
C ASN A 348 39.87 32.58 9.65
N ALA A 349 39.24 33.47 8.87
CA ALA A 349 37.83 33.81 9.01
C ALA A 349 36.90 32.62 8.73
N LEU A 350 37.28 31.72 7.81
CA LEU A 350 36.48 30.54 7.44
C LEU A 350 36.87 29.27 8.22
N ALA A 351 37.86 29.33 9.12
CA ALA A 351 38.23 28.19 9.95
C ALA A 351 37.06 27.62 10.79
N PRO A 352 36.16 28.44 11.38
CA PRO A 352 34.96 27.95 12.06
C PRO A 352 34.03 27.16 11.12
N PHE A 353 33.81 27.67 9.90
CA PHE A 353 33.05 26.98 8.86
C PHE A 353 33.69 25.62 8.51
N ALA A 354 35.02 25.56 8.31
CA ALA A 354 35.70 24.30 7.99
C ALA A 354 35.51 23.25 9.11
N HIS A 355 35.54 23.67 10.37
CA HIS A 355 35.25 22.79 11.49
C HIS A 355 33.78 22.33 11.51
N PHE A 356 32.83 23.21 11.19
CA PHE A 356 31.42 22.84 11.01
C PHE A 356 31.24 21.83 9.86
N ALA A 357 31.85 22.07 8.70
CA ALA A 357 31.83 21.19 7.54
C ALA A 357 32.32 19.77 7.88
N GLY A 358 33.39 19.65 8.66
CA GLY A 358 33.88 18.35 9.13
C GLY A 358 32.87 17.61 10.01
N LYS A 359 32.18 18.32 10.91
CA LYS A 359 31.17 17.72 11.79
C LYS A 359 29.90 17.32 11.03
N ILE A 360 29.38 18.19 10.17
CA ILE A 360 28.13 17.94 9.45
C ILE A 360 28.26 16.78 8.46
N LYS A 361 29.45 16.58 7.88
CA LYS A 361 29.75 15.40 7.06
C LYS A 361 29.47 14.09 7.80
N ASN A 362 29.96 13.96 9.04
CA ASN A 362 29.73 12.76 9.85
C ASN A 362 28.23 12.58 10.15
N VAL A 363 27.53 13.67 10.50
CA VAL A 363 26.09 13.64 10.77
C VAL A 363 25.30 13.20 9.53
N HIS A 364 25.60 13.77 8.36
CA HIS A 364 24.95 13.40 7.09
C HIS A 364 25.19 11.92 6.74
N GLN A 365 26.40 11.42 6.93
CA GLN A 365 26.71 10.00 6.69
C GLN A 365 25.90 9.07 7.61
N SER A 366 25.90 9.35 8.93
CA SER A 366 25.09 8.59 9.89
C SER A 366 23.59 8.67 9.59
N TRP A 367 23.10 9.86 9.23
CA TRP A 367 21.71 10.08 8.87
C TRP A 367 21.31 9.33 7.61
N SER A 368 22.11 9.37 6.56
CA SER A 368 21.86 8.65 5.30
C SER A 368 21.79 7.13 5.52
N LEU A 369 22.70 6.59 6.34
CA LEU A 369 22.68 5.17 6.71
C LEU A 369 21.43 4.82 7.52
N PHE A 370 21.09 5.66 8.50
CA PHE A 370 19.88 5.50 9.31
C PHE A 370 18.62 5.55 8.46
N GLN A 371 18.44 6.56 7.63
CA GLN A 371 17.29 6.73 6.74
C GLN A 371 17.11 5.50 5.84
N LYS A 372 18.18 5.06 5.17
CA LYS A 372 18.13 3.86 4.32
C LYS A 372 17.72 2.60 5.09
N SER A 373 18.19 2.47 6.34
CA SER A 373 17.87 1.32 7.19
C SER A 373 16.44 1.39 7.71
N PHE A 374 15.99 2.57 8.13
CA PHE A 374 14.63 2.82 8.61
C PHE A 374 13.61 2.58 7.50
N THR A 375 13.81 3.12 6.29
CA THR A 375 12.89 2.89 5.16
C THR A 375 12.72 1.40 4.84
N LYS A 376 13.78 0.60 4.98
CA LYS A 376 13.69 -0.87 4.79
C LYS A 376 13.01 -1.58 5.96
N ALA A 377 13.14 -1.04 7.17
CA ALA A 377 12.63 -1.66 8.39
C ALA A 377 11.23 -1.17 8.81
N ASP A 378 10.71 -0.13 8.19
CA ASP A 378 9.49 0.56 8.63
C ASP A 378 8.27 -0.36 8.82
N GLU A 379 7.96 -1.16 7.80
CA GLU A 379 6.81 -2.08 7.84
C GLU A 379 6.99 -3.12 8.95
N PHE A 380 8.20 -3.63 9.12
CA PHE A 380 8.55 -4.57 10.17
C PHE A 380 8.45 -3.94 11.56
N LEU A 381 8.96 -2.73 11.77
CA LEU A 381 8.86 -1.98 13.02
C LEU A 381 7.41 -1.64 13.37
N THR A 382 6.61 -1.27 12.36
CA THR A 382 5.17 -1.04 12.51
C THR A 382 4.45 -2.31 12.97
N THR A 383 4.84 -3.47 12.42
CA THR A 383 4.29 -4.77 12.82
C THR A 383 4.67 -5.14 14.26
N ILE A 384 5.93 -4.93 14.65
CA ILE A 384 6.37 -5.12 16.03
C ILE A 384 5.58 -4.22 16.98
N SER A 385 5.45 -2.94 16.66
CA SER A 385 4.72 -1.97 17.48
C SER A 385 3.27 -2.42 17.72
N ARG A 386 2.56 -2.85 16.67
CA ARG A 386 1.20 -3.40 16.79
C ARG A 386 1.15 -4.66 17.65
N GLY A 387 2.11 -5.57 17.48
CA GLY A 387 2.22 -6.78 18.30
C GLY A 387 2.41 -6.46 19.79
N MET A 388 3.27 -5.49 20.10
CA MET A 388 3.52 -5.04 21.47
C MET A 388 2.29 -4.37 22.09
N ASP A 389 1.58 -3.52 21.35
CA ASP A 389 0.34 -2.89 21.82
C ASP A 389 -0.72 -3.93 22.23
N VAL A 390 -0.83 -5.02 21.45
CA VAL A 390 -1.73 -6.14 21.77
C VAL A 390 -1.30 -6.88 23.04
N ILE A 391 0.00 -7.16 23.21
CA ILE A 391 0.54 -7.81 24.42
C ILE A 391 0.29 -6.93 25.66
N GLU A 392 0.54 -5.63 25.55
CA GLU A 392 0.42 -4.67 26.65
C GLU A 392 -1.04 -4.46 27.09
N LYS A 393 -1.97 -4.42 26.12
CA LYS A 393 -3.40 -4.29 26.38
C LYS A 393 -4.06 -5.58 26.84
N TYR A 394 -3.34 -6.70 26.82
CA TYR A 394 -3.94 -7.95 27.22
C TYR A 394 -4.25 -8.03 28.72
N ASP A 395 -5.38 -8.66 29.01
CA ASP A 395 -5.81 -9.02 30.34
C ASP A 395 -5.32 -10.42 30.71
N PHE A 396 -4.17 -10.47 31.38
CA PHE A 396 -3.54 -11.70 31.89
C PHE A 396 -4.29 -12.36 33.06
N SER A 397 -5.41 -11.79 33.52
CA SER A 397 -6.26 -12.42 34.53
C SER A 397 -7.22 -13.45 33.94
N ARG A 398 -7.37 -13.47 32.61
CA ARG A 398 -8.21 -14.46 31.91
C ARG A 398 -7.63 -15.87 32.08
N ASP A 399 -8.51 -16.82 32.39
CA ASP A 399 -8.19 -18.24 32.42
C ASP A 399 -8.24 -18.84 31.02
N GLU A 400 -7.26 -18.46 30.20
CA GLU A 400 -7.13 -18.95 28.82
C GLU A 400 -6.89 -20.46 28.78
N GLU A 401 -6.21 -21.01 29.78
CA GLU A 401 -5.94 -22.44 29.84
C GLU A 401 -7.25 -23.23 29.94
N THR A 402 -8.17 -22.80 30.81
CA THR A 402 -9.53 -23.35 30.88
C THR A 402 -10.30 -23.10 29.60
N TYR A 403 -10.30 -21.88 29.06
CA TYR A 403 -10.98 -21.58 27.79
C TYR A 403 -10.54 -22.52 26.66
N PHE A 404 -9.23 -22.69 26.44
CA PHE A 404 -8.72 -23.55 25.38
C PHE A 404 -9.01 -25.03 25.63
N ARG A 405 -8.93 -25.48 26.88
CA ARG A 405 -9.28 -26.86 27.24
C ARG A 405 -10.76 -27.14 26.96
N ASP A 406 -11.65 -26.25 27.37
CA ASP A 406 -13.08 -26.41 27.20
C ASP A 406 -13.46 -26.31 25.71
N PHE A 407 -12.83 -25.39 24.97
CA PHE A 407 -12.97 -25.28 23.52
C PHE A 407 -12.50 -26.54 22.79
N GLN A 408 -11.32 -27.05 23.12
CA GLN A 408 -10.78 -28.29 22.55
C GLN A 408 -11.72 -29.47 22.85
N SER A 409 -12.22 -29.57 24.08
CA SER A 409 -13.16 -30.61 24.48
C SER A 409 -14.48 -30.52 23.70
N GLY A 410 -15.03 -29.31 23.57
CA GLY A 410 -16.25 -29.04 22.81
C GLY A 410 -16.11 -29.41 21.34
N ILE A 411 -15.03 -28.96 20.68
CA ILE A 411 -14.76 -29.31 19.28
C ILE A 411 -14.53 -30.81 19.12
N THR A 412 -13.72 -31.44 19.97
CA THR A 412 -13.44 -32.89 19.87
C THR A 412 -14.72 -33.71 20.03
N SER A 413 -15.59 -33.31 20.97
CA SER A 413 -16.90 -33.92 21.15
C SER A 413 -17.78 -33.71 19.92
N CYS A 414 -17.87 -32.48 19.39
CA CYS A 414 -18.62 -32.17 18.17
C CYS A 414 -18.15 -33.03 16.98
N LEU A 415 -16.84 -33.14 16.78
CA LEU A 415 -16.25 -33.92 15.69
C LEU A 415 -16.52 -35.42 15.82
N SER A 416 -16.68 -35.94 17.03
CA SER A 416 -17.03 -37.36 17.23
C SER A 416 -18.41 -37.73 16.68
N PHE A 417 -19.30 -36.75 16.53
CA PHE A 417 -20.61 -36.92 15.87
C PHE A 417 -20.55 -36.68 14.36
N PHE A 418 -19.45 -36.10 13.87
CA PHE A 418 -19.26 -35.82 12.45
C PHE A 418 -18.92 -37.11 11.71
N LYS A 419 -19.95 -37.79 11.20
CA LYS A 419 -19.77 -38.90 10.27
C LYS A 419 -19.43 -38.31 8.90
N TYR A 420 -18.15 -38.32 8.57
CA TYR A 420 -17.64 -37.83 7.30
C TYR A 420 -17.94 -38.86 6.19
N ASP A 421 -19.12 -38.76 5.56
CA ASP A 421 -19.50 -39.57 4.40
C ASP A 421 -19.46 -38.69 3.14
N TYR A 422 -18.25 -38.24 2.79
CA TYR A 422 -18.05 -37.42 1.60
C TYR A 422 -18.30 -38.25 0.35
N ASP A 423 -19.39 -37.92 -0.33
CA ASP A 423 -19.79 -38.54 -1.57
C ASP A 423 -19.14 -37.82 -2.76
N GLU A 424 -18.10 -38.44 -3.33
CA GLU A 424 -17.42 -37.95 -4.53
C GLU A 424 -18.37 -37.88 -5.74
N GLY A 425 -19.37 -38.76 -5.81
CA GLY A 425 -20.37 -38.72 -6.86
C GLY A 425 -21.31 -37.53 -6.74
N LEU A 426 -21.64 -37.12 -5.50
CA LEU A 426 -22.42 -35.92 -5.24
C LEU A 426 -21.61 -34.64 -5.57
N GLU A 427 -20.31 -34.61 -5.25
CA GLU A 427 -19.41 -33.53 -5.67
C GLU A 427 -19.38 -33.42 -7.20
N GLU A 428 -19.10 -34.52 -7.90
CA GLU A 428 -18.99 -34.54 -9.35
C GLU A 428 -20.30 -34.08 -10.00
N SER A 429 -21.44 -34.56 -9.51
CA SER A 429 -22.76 -34.09 -9.95
C SER A 429 -22.94 -32.58 -9.73
N PHE A 430 -22.61 -32.08 -8.54
CA PHE A 430 -22.71 -30.65 -8.25
C PHE A 430 -21.82 -29.83 -9.20
N ARG A 431 -20.57 -30.23 -9.41
CA ARG A 431 -19.64 -29.48 -10.27
C ARG A 431 -20.10 -29.44 -11.72
N ASN A 432 -20.56 -30.57 -12.25
CA ASN A 432 -21.10 -30.63 -13.61
C ASN A 432 -22.31 -29.70 -13.78
N ASP A 433 -23.20 -29.64 -12.79
CA ASP A 433 -24.36 -28.74 -12.82
C ASP A 433 -23.94 -27.27 -12.59
N TYR A 434 -22.92 -27.04 -11.75
CA TYR A 434 -22.39 -25.72 -11.43
C TYR A 434 -21.62 -25.10 -12.59
N GLU A 435 -20.90 -25.86 -13.43
CA GLU A 435 -20.13 -25.31 -14.56
C GLU A 435 -20.99 -24.44 -15.50
N LEU A 436 -22.23 -24.86 -15.78
CA LEU A 436 -23.17 -24.10 -16.59
C LEU A 436 -23.62 -22.81 -15.91
N LEU A 437 -23.72 -22.85 -14.60
CA LEU A 437 -24.13 -21.72 -13.78
C LEU A 437 -22.97 -20.75 -13.53
N ALA A 438 -21.75 -21.24 -13.37
CA ALA A 438 -20.55 -20.46 -13.17
C ALA A 438 -20.35 -19.46 -14.32
N ALA A 439 -20.49 -19.92 -15.57
CA ALA A 439 -20.42 -19.05 -16.74
C ALA A 439 -21.49 -17.93 -16.72
N TYR A 440 -22.67 -18.21 -16.16
CA TYR A 440 -23.72 -17.21 -15.97
C TYR A 440 -23.38 -16.22 -14.85
N VAL A 441 -22.86 -16.70 -13.70
CA VAL A 441 -22.39 -15.85 -12.59
C VAL A 441 -21.27 -14.91 -13.06
N GLU A 442 -20.25 -15.43 -13.75
CA GLU A 442 -19.15 -14.64 -14.32
C GLU A 442 -19.64 -13.58 -15.31
N SER A 443 -20.67 -13.92 -16.09
CA SER A 443 -21.31 -12.97 -17.01
C SER A 443 -22.01 -11.84 -16.25
N VAL A 444 -22.71 -12.14 -15.15
CA VAL A 444 -23.36 -11.13 -14.30
C VAL A 444 -22.33 -10.24 -13.61
N ASP A 445 -21.22 -10.80 -13.11
CA ASP A 445 -20.11 -10.03 -12.55
C ASP A 445 -19.50 -9.05 -13.56
N SER A 446 -19.25 -9.54 -14.78
CA SER A 446 -18.74 -8.71 -15.88
C SER A 446 -19.70 -7.58 -16.25
N LEU A 447 -21.01 -7.85 -16.21
CA LEU A 447 -22.05 -6.86 -16.46
C LEU A 447 -22.16 -5.84 -15.35
N GLU A 448 -21.94 -6.23 -14.09
CA GLU A 448 -21.89 -5.30 -12.94
C GLU A 448 -20.73 -4.32 -13.11
N GLU A 449 -19.51 -4.83 -13.34
CA GLU A 449 -18.33 -4.00 -13.57
C GLU A 449 -18.53 -3.04 -14.74
N TRP A 450 -19.08 -3.55 -15.84
CA TRP A 450 -19.39 -2.73 -17.01
C TRP A 450 -20.43 -1.65 -16.67
N SER A 451 -21.49 -2.02 -15.94
CA SER A 451 -22.55 -1.09 -15.55
C SER A 451 -22.04 0.03 -14.66
N GLN A 452 -21.14 -0.29 -13.72
CA GLN A 452 -20.54 0.66 -12.81
C GLN A 452 -19.66 1.65 -13.59
N ARG A 453 -18.79 1.14 -14.47
CA ARG A 453 -17.96 1.99 -15.36
C ARG A 453 -18.81 2.89 -16.25
N MET A 454 -19.91 2.37 -16.80
CA MET A 454 -20.84 3.16 -17.61
C MET A 454 -21.54 4.24 -16.78
N ASN A 455 -21.98 3.92 -15.56
CA ASN A 455 -22.59 4.90 -14.67
C ASN A 455 -21.60 6.03 -14.32
N ASP A 456 -20.35 5.68 -14.03
CA ASP A 456 -19.27 6.62 -13.76
C ASP A 456 -18.93 7.50 -14.96
N MET A 457 -19.00 6.96 -16.18
CA MET A 457 -18.81 7.73 -17.41
C MET A 457 -19.99 8.67 -17.71
N LEU A 458 -21.22 8.24 -17.44
CA LEU A 458 -22.44 8.98 -17.76
C LEU A 458 -22.76 10.06 -16.71
N SER A 459 -22.42 9.85 -15.44
CA SER A 459 -22.78 10.72 -14.32
C SER A 459 -22.16 12.15 -14.42
N PRO A 460 -20.87 12.36 -14.81
CA PRO A 460 -20.32 13.70 -15.06
C PRO A 460 -20.62 14.25 -16.46
N ALA A 461 -20.83 13.35 -17.44
CA ALA A 461 -20.94 13.72 -18.85
C ALA A 461 -22.34 14.20 -19.26
N PHE A 462 -23.41 13.72 -18.61
CA PHE A 462 -24.77 14.12 -18.97
C PHE A 462 -25.15 15.52 -18.47
N ASP A 463 -24.74 15.89 -17.26
CA ASP A 463 -25.04 17.21 -16.70
C ASP A 463 -24.22 18.33 -17.36
N SER A 464 -22.93 18.08 -17.63
CA SER A 464 -22.06 19.07 -18.29
C SER A 464 -22.38 19.26 -19.78
N ASN A 465 -22.81 18.20 -20.50
CA ASN A 465 -23.16 18.29 -21.92
C ASN A 465 -24.57 18.82 -22.18
N GLN A 466 -25.55 18.57 -21.31
CA GLN A 466 -26.87 19.20 -21.46
C GLN A 466 -26.77 20.72 -21.38
N ASP A 467 -25.94 21.24 -20.47
CA ASP A 467 -25.83 22.66 -20.21
C ASP A 467 -24.99 23.38 -21.29
N LYS A 468 -23.92 22.74 -21.80
CA LYS A 468 -23.18 23.20 -22.99
C LYS A 468 -24.05 23.19 -24.25
N ARG A 469 -24.80 22.11 -24.53
CA ARG A 469 -25.66 22.02 -25.73
C ARG A 469 -26.87 22.95 -25.66
N LYS A 470 -27.46 23.18 -24.47
CA LYS A 470 -28.50 24.21 -24.28
C LYS A 470 -27.95 25.62 -24.52
N LYS A 471 -26.70 25.91 -24.12
CA LYS A 471 -26.02 27.19 -24.38
C LYS A 471 -25.67 27.38 -25.86
N GLU A 472 -25.24 26.34 -26.56
CA GLU A 472 -24.94 26.40 -28.00
C GLU A 472 -26.20 26.49 -28.87
N CYS A 473 -27.27 25.75 -28.56
CA CYS A 473 -28.56 25.89 -29.24
C CYS A 473 -29.20 27.27 -28.99
N LYS A 474 -29.04 27.85 -27.79
CA LYS A 474 -29.46 29.25 -27.53
C LYS A 474 -28.62 30.28 -28.30
N ARG A 475 -27.32 30.01 -28.55
CA ARG A 475 -26.48 30.87 -29.40
C ARG A 475 -26.90 30.80 -30.87
N TYR A 476 -27.23 29.62 -31.38
CA TYR A 476 -27.74 29.47 -32.76
C TYR A 476 -29.09 30.15 -32.95
N LYS A 477 -30.05 29.97 -32.03
CA LYS A 477 -31.35 30.67 -32.07
C LYS A 477 -31.27 32.20 -31.92
N ARG A 478 -30.19 32.72 -31.34
CA ARG A 478 -29.92 34.17 -31.26
C ARG A 478 -29.25 34.73 -32.52
N ARG A 479 -28.52 33.91 -33.28
CA ARG A 479 -27.96 34.30 -34.58
C ARG A 479 -29.03 34.40 -35.66
N ASP A 480 -30.01 33.48 -35.68
CA ASP A 480 -31.13 33.55 -36.65
C ASP A 480 -32.13 34.68 -36.39
N LYS A 481 -32.16 35.27 -35.18
CA LYS A 481 -33.01 36.43 -34.88
C LYS A 481 -32.29 37.78 -35.05
N GLY A 482 -31.01 37.76 -35.41
CA GLY A 482 -30.21 38.96 -35.66
C GLY A 482 -30.10 39.35 -37.13
N SER A 483 -30.71 38.59 -38.03
CA SER A 483 -30.64 38.77 -39.49
C SER A 483 -31.90 39.39 -40.12
N ASP A 484 -32.88 39.83 -39.32
CA ASP A 484 -34.09 40.54 -39.79
C ASP A 484 -34.14 42.03 -39.37
N GLN A 485 -33.00 42.61 -38.93
CA GLN A 485 -32.85 44.06 -38.78
C GLN A 485 -31.48 44.51 -39.27
N LEU A 486 -31.35 44.61 -40.59
CA LEU A 486 -30.58 45.63 -41.31
C LEU A 486 -31.09 45.74 -42.74
#